data_AF-A0A925F3C3-F1
#
_entry.id   AF-A0A925F3C3-F1
#
_cell.length_a   1.000
_cell.length_b   1.000
_cell.length_c   1.000
_cell.angle_alpha   90.00
_cell.angle_beta   90.00
_cell.angle_gamma   90.00
#
_symmetry.space_group_name_H-M   'P 1'
#
loop_
_entity.id
_entity.type
_entity.pdbx_description
1 polymer ?
#
loop_
_entity_poly.entity_id
_entity_poly.type
_entity_poly.pdbx_seq_one_letter_code
_entity_poly.pdbx_strand_id
1 'polypeptide(L)'
;MGLVCSGPRQGKQFTYALLDERVPPTPALNREESLAALSLRYFASRGPATLADFVWWSGLTMQDARAGVATLPARFVRETLDGKEHFFVPTDALLTPAHQTTFLLPDYDEYGISYRNRSALFVYGPPVSAGNGTYDHVLVVNGVASGAWKCTLNKNGVAITPSVSLTEAQKHNVHTATDRYLFFVGNSPNF
;
A
#
# COMPACT_ATOMS: atom_id res chain seq x y z
N MET A 1 0.70 3.06 -25.37
CA MET A 1 0.43 4.24 -24.52
C MET A 1 -1.07 4.31 -24.25
N GLY A 2 -1.46 4.86 -23.09
CA GLY A 2 -2.86 5.19 -22.84
C GLY A 2 -3.26 6.42 -23.63
N LEU A 3 -4.42 6.38 -24.29
CA LEU A 3 -4.96 7.54 -25.04
C LEU A 3 -5.78 8.47 -24.15
N VAL A 4 -6.47 7.88 -23.16
CA VAL A 4 -7.47 8.55 -22.33
C VAL A 4 -7.14 8.39 -20.85
N CYS A 5 -7.39 9.44 -20.07
CA CYS A 5 -7.30 9.43 -18.60
C CYS A 5 -8.52 10.12 -17.96
N SER A 6 -8.57 10.17 -16.63
CA SER A 6 -9.62 10.89 -15.91
C SER A 6 -9.54 12.41 -16.16
N GLY A 7 -10.65 12.98 -16.60
CA GLY A 7 -10.83 14.40 -16.83
C GLY A 7 -11.34 15.17 -15.58
N PRO A 8 -11.45 16.50 -15.67
CA PRO A 8 -12.03 17.32 -14.62
C PRO A 8 -13.51 16.98 -14.42
N ARG A 9 -13.96 16.82 -13.17
CA ARG A 9 -15.37 16.53 -12.87
C ARG A 9 -16.28 17.64 -13.40
N GLN A 10 -17.44 17.25 -13.93
CA GLN A 10 -18.53 18.18 -14.24
C GLN A 10 -19.65 17.97 -13.24
N GLY A 11 -19.67 18.81 -12.19
CA GLY A 11 -20.51 18.58 -11.02
C GLY A 11 -20.25 17.19 -10.43
N LYS A 12 -21.29 16.34 -10.38
CA LYS A 12 -21.19 14.97 -9.87
C LYS A 12 -20.66 13.97 -10.92
N GLN A 13 -20.55 14.34 -12.20
CA GLN A 13 -20.17 13.43 -13.29
C GLN A 13 -18.66 13.25 -13.41
N PHE A 14 -18.22 12.00 -13.64
CA PHE A 14 -16.87 11.68 -14.07
C PHE A 14 -16.71 11.92 -15.57
N THR A 15 -15.58 12.50 -15.97
CA THR A 15 -15.27 12.81 -17.36
C THR A 15 -13.95 12.18 -17.77
N TYR A 16 -13.66 12.25 -19.07
CA TYR A 16 -12.43 11.72 -19.68
C TYR A 16 -11.73 12.84 -20.45
N ALA A 17 -10.40 12.75 -20.51
CA ALA A 17 -9.55 13.69 -21.26
C ALA A 17 -8.46 12.91 -22.01
N LEU A 18 -7.92 13.51 -23.07
CA LEU A 18 -6.73 12.97 -23.72
C LEU A 18 -5.55 13.04 -22.75
N LEU A 19 -4.74 11.98 -22.70
CA LEU A 19 -3.60 11.91 -21.78
C LEU A 19 -2.62 13.08 -22.00
N ASP A 20 -2.35 13.40 -23.26
CA ASP A 20 -1.39 14.42 -23.68
C ASP A 20 -1.82 15.86 -23.30
N GLU A 21 -3.11 16.09 -23.02
CA GLU A 21 -3.60 17.38 -22.53
C GLU A 21 -3.41 17.56 -21.02
N ARG A 22 -3.19 16.46 -20.29
CA ARG A 22 -3.18 16.41 -18.82
C ARG A 22 -1.81 16.15 -18.23
N VAL A 23 -0.94 15.47 -18.98
CA VAL A 23 0.39 15.05 -18.51
C VAL A 23 1.45 15.62 -19.46
N PRO A 24 2.54 16.22 -18.94
CA PRO A 24 3.64 16.67 -19.77
C PRO A 24 4.19 15.53 -20.65
N PRO A 25 4.63 15.84 -21.89
CA PRO A 25 5.26 14.85 -22.75
C PRO A 25 6.38 14.11 -22.03
N THR A 26 6.28 12.80 -22.00
CA THR A 26 7.26 11.91 -21.34
C THR A 26 7.91 11.03 -22.40
N PRO A 27 9.22 10.76 -22.33
CA PRO A 27 9.87 9.84 -23.27
C PRO A 27 9.16 8.49 -23.31
N ALA A 28 8.90 8.01 -24.52
CA ALA A 28 8.33 6.68 -24.71
C ALA A 28 9.36 5.62 -24.31
N LEU A 29 8.98 4.74 -23.39
CA LEU A 29 9.76 3.56 -23.07
C LEU A 29 9.33 2.42 -23.99
N ASN A 30 10.31 1.69 -24.53
CA ASN A 30 10.02 0.41 -25.16
C ASN A 30 9.56 -0.61 -24.11
N ARG A 31 9.20 -1.82 -24.55
CA ARG A 31 8.66 -2.85 -23.65
C ARG A 31 9.68 -3.24 -22.57
N GLU A 32 10.92 -3.50 -22.95
CA GLU A 32 11.96 -3.95 -22.01
C GLU A 32 12.28 -2.86 -20.98
N GLU A 33 12.40 -1.61 -21.42
CA GLU A 33 12.60 -0.45 -20.55
C GLU A 33 11.43 -0.25 -19.57
N SER A 34 10.20 -0.47 -20.04
CA SER A 34 9.00 -0.37 -19.21
C SER A 34 8.96 -1.44 -18.12
N LEU A 35 9.30 -2.69 -18.46
CA LEU A 35 9.37 -3.80 -17.50
C LEU A 35 10.46 -3.57 -16.46
N ALA A 36 11.65 -3.15 -16.89
CA ALA A 36 12.76 -2.82 -16.00
C ALA A 36 12.39 -1.69 -15.03
N ALA A 37 11.81 -0.60 -15.54
CA ALA A 37 11.39 0.54 -14.73
C ALA A 37 10.31 0.17 -13.71
N LEU A 38 9.34 -0.65 -14.10
CA LEU A 38 8.27 -1.08 -13.20
C LEU A 38 8.79 -2.01 -12.10
N SER A 39 9.62 -3.00 -12.45
CA SER A 39 10.24 -3.90 -11.47
C SER A 39 11.09 -3.13 -10.46
N LEU A 40 11.94 -2.20 -10.93
CA LEU A 40 12.78 -1.39 -10.04
C LEU A 40 11.93 -0.62 -9.03
N ARG A 41 10.87 0.05 -9.47
CA ARG A 41 10.00 0.84 -8.58
C ARG A 41 9.26 -0.03 -7.58
N TYR A 42 8.75 -1.18 -8.02
CA TYR A 42 8.02 -2.11 -7.16
C TYR A 42 8.92 -2.62 -6.03
N PHE A 43 10.05 -3.26 -6.35
CA PHE A 43 10.91 -3.87 -5.32
C PHE A 43 11.64 -2.84 -4.45
N ALA A 44 11.88 -1.63 -4.95
CA ALA A 44 12.51 -0.57 -4.14
C ALA A 44 11.58 -0.01 -3.07
N SER A 45 10.28 -0.05 -3.30
CA SER A 45 9.28 0.53 -2.39
C SER A 45 8.55 -0.51 -1.54
N ARG A 46 8.50 -1.77 -2.00
CA ARG A 46 7.71 -2.86 -1.40
C ARG A 46 8.54 -4.09 -1.05
N GLY A 47 9.86 -4.07 -1.27
CA GLY A 47 10.71 -5.17 -0.85
C GLY A 47 10.72 -5.31 0.69
N PRO A 48 10.86 -6.52 1.25
CA PRO A 48 11.00 -7.84 0.60
C PRO A 48 9.71 -8.33 -0.05
N ALA A 49 9.76 -8.65 -1.34
CA ALA A 49 8.63 -9.17 -2.10
C ALA A 49 9.06 -10.29 -3.05
N THR A 50 8.16 -11.21 -3.36
CA THR A 50 8.44 -12.30 -4.31
C THR A 50 8.05 -11.93 -5.73
N LEU A 51 8.51 -12.72 -6.71
CA LEU A 51 8.04 -12.62 -8.10
C LEU A 51 6.52 -12.81 -8.21
N ALA A 52 5.93 -13.68 -7.38
CA ALA A 52 4.50 -13.93 -7.39
C ALA A 52 3.69 -12.73 -6.89
N ASP A 53 4.23 -11.97 -5.92
CA ASP A 53 3.64 -10.72 -5.46
C ASP A 53 3.68 -9.66 -6.56
N PHE A 54 4.81 -9.55 -7.27
CA PHE A 54 4.94 -8.61 -8.38
C PHE A 54 3.99 -8.92 -9.54
N VAL A 55 3.84 -10.20 -9.92
CA VAL A 55 2.86 -10.63 -10.93
C VAL A 55 1.43 -10.29 -10.51
N TRP A 56 1.08 -10.57 -9.25
CA TRP A 56 -0.24 -10.27 -8.71
C TRP A 56 -0.55 -8.77 -8.75
N TRP A 57 0.38 -7.94 -8.31
CA TRP A 57 0.20 -6.49 -8.22
C TRP A 57 0.21 -5.82 -9.60
N SER A 58 1.13 -6.21 -10.49
CA SER A 58 1.30 -5.56 -11.80
C SER A 58 0.32 -6.05 -12.87
N GLY A 59 -0.26 -7.24 -12.70
CA GLY A 59 -1.06 -7.91 -13.73
C GLY A 59 -0.24 -8.40 -14.93
N LEU A 60 1.10 -8.35 -14.86
CA LEU A 60 1.98 -8.83 -15.91
C LEU A 60 1.93 -10.36 -16.04
N THR A 61 2.30 -10.87 -17.22
CA THR A 61 2.58 -12.30 -17.35
C THR A 61 3.79 -12.69 -16.50
N MET A 62 3.86 -13.95 -16.10
CA MET A 62 5.04 -14.49 -15.41
C MET A 62 6.33 -14.29 -16.22
N GLN A 63 6.25 -14.37 -17.55
CA GLN A 63 7.39 -14.16 -18.45
C GLN A 63 7.90 -12.71 -18.40
N ASP A 64 7.00 -11.74 -18.52
CA ASP A 64 7.35 -10.31 -18.47
C ASP A 64 7.89 -9.91 -17.10
N ALA A 65 7.28 -10.41 -16.03
CA ALA A 65 7.74 -10.14 -14.68
C ALA A 65 9.17 -10.67 -14.46
N ARG A 66 9.49 -11.87 -14.98
CA ARG A 66 10.86 -12.42 -14.93
C ARG A 66 11.83 -11.56 -15.73
N ALA A 67 11.44 -11.08 -16.90
CA ALA A 67 12.28 -10.21 -17.72
C ALA A 67 12.63 -8.91 -16.98
N GLY A 68 11.66 -8.25 -16.36
CA GLY A 68 11.92 -7.04 -15.56
C GLY A 68 12.79 -7.31 -14.32
N VAL A 69 12.52 -8.40 -13.58
CA VAL A 69 13.33 -8.80 -12.41
C VAL A 69 14.78 -9.11 -12.78
N ALA A 70 15.01 -9.70 -13.95
CA ALA A 70 16.36 -10.00 -14.43
C ALA A 70 17.22 -8.74 -14.62
N THR A 71 16.60 -7.58 -14.83
CA THR A 71 17.29 -6.28 -14.99
C THR A 71 17.55 -5.53 -13.68
N LEU A 72 17.15 -6.08 -12.53
CA LEU A 72 17.38 -5.42 -11.25
C LEU A 72 18.88 -5.22 -11.00
N PRO A 73 19.33 -4.00 -10.68
CA PRO A 73 20.75 -3.72 -10.45
C PRO A 73 21.27 -4.38 -9.16
N ALA A 74 22.59 -4.48 -9.04
CA ALA A 74 23.27 -5.17 -7.94
C ALA A 74 22.92 -4.68 -6.52
N ARG A 75 22.37 -3.47 -6.38
CA ARG A 75 21.88 -2.96 -5.08
C ARG A 75 20.63 -3.66 -4.56
N PHE A 76 19.94 -4.43 -5.40
CA PHE A 76 18.83 -5.28 -4.99
C PHE A 76 19.36 -6.64 -4.58
N VAL A 77 19.11 -7.00 -3.33
CA VAL A 77 19.49 -8.29 -2.77
C VAL A 77 18.39 -9.31 -3.06
N ARG A 78 18.81 -10.57 -3.24
CA ARG A 78 17.94 -11.74 -3.39
C ARG A 78 18.19 -12.67 -2.22
N GLU A 79 17.17 -12.91 -1.42
CA GLU A 79 17.25 -13.84 -0.30
C GLU A 79 16.16 -14.90 -0.38
N THR A 80 16.51 -16.13 -0.05
CA THR A 80 15.51 -17.21 0.05
C THR A 80 15.02 -17.31 1.48
N LEU A 81 13.74 -17.03 1.68
CA LEU A 81 13.04 -17.17 2.96
C LEU A 81 11.86 -18.11 2.75
N ASP A 82 11.73 -19.14 3.60
CA ASP A 82 10.70 -20.17 3.51
C ASP A 82 10.55 -20.79 2.11
N GLY A 83 11.69 -21.04 1.46
CA GLY A 83 11.75 -21.63 0.11
C GLY A 83 11.31 -20.69 -1.03
N LYS A 84 11.14 -19.39 -0.77
CA LYS A 84 10.78 -18.38 -1.77
C LYS A 84 11.85 -17.32 -1.87
N GLU A 85 12.23 -16.98 -3.09
CA GLU A 85 13.14 -15.87 -3.37
C GLU A 85 12.42 -14.53 -3.21
N HIS A 86 12.99 -13.65 -2.39
CA HIS A 86 12.53 -12.30 -2.11
C HIS A 86 13.54 -11.29 -2.61
N PHE A 87 13.06 -10.19 -3.17
CA PHE A 87 13.86 -9.11 -3.71
C PHE A 87 13.59 -7.83 -2.92
N PHE A 88 14.65 -7.11 -2.54
CA PHE A 88 14.55 -5.83 -1.84
C PHE A 88 15.84 -5.03 -1.94
N VAL A 89 15.76 -3.74 -1.62
CA VAL A 89 16.93 -2.91 -1.35
C VAL A 89 17.18 -2.94 0.16
N PRO A 90 18.36 -3.36 0.64
CA PRO A 90 18.69 -3.28 2.05
C PRO A 90 18.53 -1.86 2.57
N THR A 91 17.96 -1.73 3.77
CA THR A 91 17.75 -0.43 4.42
C THR A 91 18.24 -0.49 5.86
N ASP A 92 18.91 0.58 6.28
CA ASP A 92 19.30 0.81 7.67
C ASP A 92 18.09 1.21 8.53
N ALA A 93 16.86 1.23 7.99
CA ALA A 93 15.66 1.56 8.74
C ALA A 93 15.44 0.66 9.97
N LEU A 94 15.99 -0.56 9.97
CA LEU A 94 15.97 -1.45 11.15
C LEU A 94 16.98 -1.03 12.24
N LEU A 95 17.98 -0.23 11.89
CA LEU A 95 19.01 0.28 12.79
C LEU A 95 18.59 1.58 13.50
N THR A 96 17.54 2.25 13.00
CA THR A 96 16.97 3.45 13.59
C THR A 96 15.58 3.17 14.16
N PRO A 97 15.27 3.58 15.40
CA PRO A 97 13.91 3.45 15.92
C PRO A 97 12.91 4.15 14.99
N ALA A 98 11.91 3.42 14.51
CA ALA A 98 10.87 4.00 13.68
C ALA A 98 10.07 5.04 14.49
N HIS A 99 10.04 6.28 14.00
CA HIS A 99 9.30 7.38 14.65
C HIS A 99 7.78 7.16 14.63
N GLN A 100 7.26 6.36 13.68
CA GLN A 100 5.84 6.07 13.56
C GLN A 100 5.63 4.62 13.10
N THR A 101 4.90 3.85 13.91
CA THR A 101 4.64 2.43 13.66
C THR A 101 3.15 2.08 13.72
N THR A 102 2.28 3.07 14.00
CA THR A 102 0.83 2.90 14.11
C THR A 102 0.11 3.77 13.07
N PHE A 103 -0.77 3.15 12.28
CA PHE A 103 -1.43 3.77 11.13
C PHE A 103 -2.90 3.36 11.03
N LEU A 104 -3.74 4.30 10.62
CA LEU A 104 -5.12 4.09 10.18
C LEU A 104 -5.11 4.06 8.65
N LEU A 105 -4.99 2.88 8.06
CA LEU A 105 -4.85 2.75 6.61
C LEU A 105 -6.22 2.79 5.92
N PRO A 106 -6.35 3.45 4.76
CA PRO A 106 -7.55 3.37 3.94
C PRO A 106 -7.71 1.98 3.33
N ASP A 107 -8.86 1.75 2.71
CA ASP A 107 -9.09 0.54 1.92
C ASP A 107 -8.12 0.51 0.75
N TYR A 108 -7.69 -0.69 0.39
CA TYR A 108 -6.75 -0.93 -0.71
C TYR A 108 -5.41 -0.22 -0.56
N ASP A 109 -4.99 0.08 0.68
CA ASP A 109 -3.66 0.63 0.92
C ASP A 109 -2.55 -0.33 0.44
N GLU A 110 -1.53 0.23 -0.19
CA GLU A 110 -0.41 -0.50 -0.79
C GLU A 110 0.35 -1.34 0.24
N TYR A 111 0.32 -0.99 1.53
CA TYR A 111 0.87 -1.80 2.61
C TYR A 111 0.36 -3.25 2.57
N GLY A 112 -0.92 -3.44 2.23
CA GLY A 112 -1.57 -4.74 2.10
C GLY A 112 -1.64 -5.25 0.66
N ILE A 113 -2.13 -4.43 -0.27
CA ILE A 113 -2.50 -4.91 -1.61
C ILE A 113 -1.30 -5.23 -2.51
N SER A 114 -0.11 -4.71 -2.16
CA SER A 114 1.14 -4.97 -2.89
C SER A 114 1.54 -6.44 -2.93
N TYR A 115 1.07 -7.25 -1.99
CA TYR A 115 1.46 -8.64 -1.84
C TYR A 115 0.32 -9.58 -2.17
N ARG A 116 0.65 -10.69 -2.84
CA ARG A 116 -0.26 -11.82 -3.03
C ARG A 116 -0.37 -12.61 -1.74
N ASN A 117 0.78 -12.90 -1.12
CA ASN A 117 0.81 -13.51 0.21
C ASN A 117 0.94 -12.42 1.28
N ARG A 118 -0.06 -12.32 2.16
CA ARG A 118 -0.12 -11.29 3.21
C ARG A 118 0.07 -11.85 4.61
N SER A 119 0.45 -13.12 4.75
CA SER A 119 0.59 -13.77 6.06
C SER A 119 1.53 -13.02 7.01
N ALA A 120 2.59 -12.39 6.47
CA ALA A 120 3.53 -11.60 7.25
C ALA A 120 2.93 -10.34 7.89
N LEU A 121 1.83 -9.80 7.33
CA LEU A 121 1.16 -8.63 7.89
C LEU A 121 0.26 -9.01 9.08
N PHE A 122 -0.23 -10.25 9.12
CA PHE A 122 -1.25 -10.73 10.06
C PHE A 122 -0.68 -11.74 11.06
N VAL A 123 0.33 -11.32 11.83
CA VAL A 123 1.05 -12.18 12.80
C VAL A 123 0.12 -12.78 13.87
N TYR A 124 -0.97 -12.08 14.21
CA TYR A 124 -1.95 -12.52 15.21
C TYR A 124 -3.25 -13.09 14.60
N GLY A 125 -3.24 -13.40 13.29
CA GLY A 125 -4.40 -13.87 12.55
C GLY A 125 -5.06 -12.78 11.69
N PRO A 126 -5.79 -13.13 10.63
CA PRO A 126 -6.49 -12.16 9.79
C PRO A 126 -7.58 -11.44 10.61
N PRO A 127 -7.88 -10.16 10.34
CA PRO A 127 -9.00 -9.48 10.97
C PRO A 127 -10.27 -10.29 10.71
N VAL A 128 -10.84 -10.82 11.80
CA VAL A 128 -12.03 -11.67 11.81
C VAL A 128 -13.24 -10.80 11.45
N SER A 129 -13.44 -10.57 10.15
CA SER A 129 -14.72 -10.22 9.49
C SER A 129 -14.61 -10.07 7.97
N ALA A 130 -13.49 -10.39 7.32
CA ALA A 130 -13.43 -10.38 5.86
C ALA A 130 -13.93 -11.70 5.26
N GLY A 131 -15.24 -12.00 5.42
CA GLY A 131 -15.89 -13.14 4.75
C GLY A 131 -15.76 -13.10 3.22
N ASN A 132 -15.38 -11.94 2.65
CA ASN A 132 -15.18 -11.70 1.23
C ASN A 132 -13.77 -11.16 0.88
N GLY A 133 -12.80 -11.18 1.79
CA GLY A 133 -11.45 -10.65 1.51
C GLY A 133 -11.38 -9.12 1.31
N THR A 134 -12.38 -8.37 1.77
CA THR A 134 -12.36 -6.91 1.78
C THR A 134 -11.45 -6.40 2.92
N TYR A 135 -10.40 -5.67 2.53
CA TYR A 135 -9.41 -5.03 3.42
C TYR A 135 -9.94 -3.67 3.88
N ASP A 136 -11.10 -3.69 4.52
CA ASP A 136 -11.75 -2.46 4.93
C ASP A 136 -11.01 -1.88 6.13
N HIS A 137 -10.41 -0.72 5.94
CA HIS A 137 -9.81 0.14 6.95
C HIS A 137 -8.86 -0.60 7.90
N VAL A 138 -7.68 -1.00 7.41
CA VAL A 138 -6.69 -1.75 8.22
C VAL A 138 -6.10 -0.86 9.31
N LEU A 139 -6.14 -1.35 10.55
CA LEU A 139 -5.41 -0.78 11.68
C LEU A 139 -4.04 -1.46 11.81
N VAL A 140 -2.98 -0.68 11.63
CA VAL A 140 -1.61 -1.12 11.89
C VAL A 140 -1.19 -0.63 13.28
N VAL A 141 -0.69 -1.54 14.12
CA VAL A 141 -0.13 -1.23 15.44
C VAL A 141 1.27 -1.82 15.53
N ASN A 142 2.25 -0.99 15.86
CA ASN A 142 3.66 -1.40 15.95
C ASN A 142 4.17 -2.13 14.70
N GLY A 143 3.71 -1.73 13.51
CA GLY A 143 4.07 -2.35 12.24
C GLY A 143 3.28 -3.62 11.89
N VAL A 144 2.33 -4.07 12.72
CA VAL A 144 1.54 -5.28 12.46
C VAL A 144 0.09 -4.92 12.14
N ALA A 145 -0.47 -5.49 11.07
CA ALA A 145 -1.89 -5.35 10.78
C ALA A 145 -2.69 -6.10 11.85
N SER A 146 -3.26 -5.33 12.78
CA SER A 146 -3.78 -5.84 14.06
C SER A 146 -5.29 -5.92 14.11
N GLY A 147 -5.99 -5.34 13.13
CA GLY A 147 -7.44 -5.30 13.09
C GLY A 147 -7.94 -4.36 12.01
N ALA A 148 -9.21 -4.00 12.10
CA ALA A 148 -9.81 -2.92 11.34
C ALA A 148 -10.06 -1.70 12.23
N TRP A 149 -10.33 -0.55 11.62
CA TRP A 149 -10.85 0.63 12.29
C TRP A 149 -12.11 1.12 11.60
N LYS A 150 -12.97 1.80 12.35
CA LYS A 150 -14.17 2.44 11.81
C LYS A 150 -14.15 3.92 12.13
N CYS A 151 -14.50 4.72 11.13
CA CYS A 151 -14.81 6.12 11.32
C CYS A 151 -16.31 6.32 11.56
N THR A 152 -16.68 7.07 12.60
CA THR A 152 -18.07 7.44 12.89
C THR A 152 -18.18 8.91 13.21
N LEU A 153 -19.34 9.51 12.92
CA LEU A 153 -19.67 10.85 13.37
C LEU A 153 -20.49 10.78 14.66
N ASN A 154 -20.11 11.58 15.64
CA ASN A 154 -20.83 11.76 16.88
C ASN A 154 -20.98 13.25 17.23
N LYS A 155 -21.61 13.53 18.38
CA LYS A 155 -21.90 14.89 18.86
C LYS A 155 -20.66 15.77 19.05
N ASN A 156 -19.50 15.15 19.21
CA ASN A 156 -18.21 15.79 19.48
C ASN A 156 -17.28 15.77 18.24
N GLY A 157 -17.78 15.32 17.08
CA GLY A 157 -17.02 15.25 15.83
C GLY A 157 -16.79 13.82 15.33
N VAL A 158 -15.60 13.57 14.79
CA VAL A 158 -15.21 12.28 14.22
C VAL A 158 -14.64 11.37 15.32
N ALA A 159 -15.12 10.14 15.39
CA ALA A 159 -14.64 9.11 16.30
C ALA A 159 -14.13 7.87 15.55
N ILE A 160 -12.90 7.48 15.88
CA ILE A 160 -12.23 6.28 15.38
C ILE A 160 -12.40 5.15 16.38
N THR A 161 -12.90 4.01 15.93
CA THR A 161 -13.09 2.81 16.77
C THR A 161 -12.33 1.62 16.20
N PRO A 162 -11.30 1.11 16.90
CA PRO A 162 -10.64 -0.15 16.57
C PRO A 162 -11.59 -1.35 16.71
N SER A 163 -11.41 -2.38 15.87
CA SER A 163 -12.14 -3.64 15.98
C SER A 163 -11.57 -4.61 17.02
N VAL A 164 -10.46 -4.24 17.67
CA VAL A 164 -9.72 -5.08 18.62
C VAL A 164 -9.45 -4.35 19.93
N SER A 165 -9.29 -5.12 21.00
CA SER A 165 -8.86 -4.58 22.29
C SER A 165 -7.39 -4.17 22.25
N LEU A 166 -7.08 -3.00 22.81
CA LEU A 166 -5.75 -2.40 22.82
C LEU A 166 -5.26 -2.19 24.26
N THR A 167 -3.95 -2.36 24.48
CA THR A 167 -3.30 -1.94 25.73
C THR A 167 -3.29 -0.41 25.85
N GLU A 168 -3.05 0.14 27.04
CA GLU A 168 -2.99 1.60 27.24
C GLU A 168 -1.92 2.26 26.36
N ALA A 169 -0.76 1.63 26.21
CA ALA A 169 0.30 2.11 25.32
C ALA A 169 -0.16 2.12 23.84
N GLN A 170 -0.86 1.09 23.40
CA GLN A 170 -1.40 1.02 22.04
C GLN A 170 -2.50 2.06 21.81
N LYS A 171 -3.37 2.29 22.80
CA LYS A 171 -4.42 3.33 22.74
C LYS A 171 -3.80 4.71 22.54
N HIS A 172 -2.73 5.03 23.27
CA HIS A 172 -2.01 6.30 23.08
C HIS A 172 -1.50 6.44 21.64
N ASN A 173 -0.85 5.40 21.09
CA ASN A 173 -0.35 5.45 19.71
C ASN A 173 -1.46 5.55 18.66
N VAL A 174 -2.62 4.91 18.89
CA VAL A 174 -3.80 5.00 18.03
C VAL A 174 -4.45 6.38 18.11
N HIS A 175 -4.44 7.02 19.29
CA HIS A 175 -4.88 8.41 19.42
C HIS A 175 -4.01 9.34 18.57
N THR A 176 -2.69 9.22 18.66
CA THR A 176 -1.78 10.02 17.83
C THR A 176 -1.99 9.76 16.33
N ALA A 177 -2.32 8.52 15.94
CA ALA A 177 -2.70 8.20 14.55
C ALA A 177 -4.05 8.82 14.14
N THR A 178 -4.99 8.89 15.07
CA THR A 178 -6.28 9.55 14.88
C THR A 178 -6.09 11.05 14.67
N ASP A 179 -5.26 11.71 15.46
CA ASP A 179 -4.96 13.14 15.31
C ASP A 179 -4.40 13.46 13.92
N ARG A 180 -3.49 12.62 13.41
CA ARG A 180 -2.96 12.74 12.03
C ARG A 180 -4.04 12.55 10.98
N TYR A 181 -4.90 11.55 11.16
CA TYR A 181 -6.02 11.30 10.24
C TYR A 181 -6.99 12.47 10.20
N LEU A 182 -7.38 13.01 11.36
CA LEU A 182 -8.28 14.15 11.48
C LEU A 182 -7.69 15.42 10.86
N PHE A 183 -6.40 15.64 11.07
CA PHE A 183 -5.66 16.71 10.40
C PHE A 183 -5.70 16.56 8.88
N PHE A 184 -5.48 15.35 8.36
CA PHE A 184 -5.51 15.06 6.91
C PHE A 184 -6.89 15.30 6.28
N VAL A 185 -7.98 14.87 6.93
CA VAL A 185 -9.34 15.05 6.41
C VAL A 185 -9.93 16.44 6.66
N GLY A 186 -9.23 17.31 7.40
CA GLY A 186 -9.58 18.72 7.55
C GLY A 186 -10.87 18.99 8.33
N ASN A 187 -11.16 18.23 9.40
CA ASN A 187 -12.37 18.32 10.24
C ASN A 187 -13.71 18.28 9.47
N SER A 188 -13.70 18.01 8.17
CA SER A 188 -14.87 18.02 7.31
C SER A 188 -15.20 16.60 6.92
N PRO A 189 -16.28 16.02 7.46
CA PRO A 189 -16.65 14.66 7.12
C PRO A 189 -17.38 14.65 5.79
N ASN A 190 -16.63 14.52 4.69
CA ASN A 190 -17.19 14.05 3.43
C ASN A 190 -17.10 12.52 3.45
N PHE A 191 -17.97 11.88 4.23
CA PHE A 191 -18.23 10.43 4.16
C PHE A 191 -19.41 10.18 3.21
#